data_AF-A0A0B6X9F5-F1
#
_entry.id   AF-A0A0B6X9F5-F1
#
_cell.length_a   1.000
_cell.length_b   1.000
_cell.length_c   1.000
_cell.angle_alpha   90.00
_cell.angle_beta   90.00
_cell.angle_gamma   90.00
#
_symmetry.space_group_name_H-M   'P 1'
#
loop_
_entity.id
_entity.type
_entity.pdbx_description
1 polymer ?
#
loop_
_entity_poly.entity_id
_entity_poly.type
_entity_poly.pdbx_seq_one_letter_code
_entity_poly.pdbx_strand_id
1 'polypeptide(L)' 'MKFVVKNISYLSNYMPPEDIEVELRIFTDENSRNFFTAWVEFPYSDNLSLGEIKEKAVEKAKEKFKTVFSQI' A
#
# COMPACT_ATOMS: atom_id res chain seq x y z
N MET A 1 -15.05 4.16 -0.38
CA MET A 1 -13.81 3.54 -0.91
C MET A 1 -13.10 2.82 0.24
N LYS A 2 -12.74 1.54 0.08
CA LYS A 2 -12.15 0.71 1.15
C LYS A 2 -10.77 0.21 0.72
N PHE A 3 -9.78 0.27 1.60
CA PHE A 3 -8.42 -0.21 1.35
C PHE A 3 -8.18 -1.46 2.20
N VAL A 4 -7.67 -2.53 1.59
CA VAL A 4 -7.35 -3.79 2.27
C VAL A 4 -5.95 -4.22 1.87
N VAL A 5 -5.04 -4.24 2.83
CA VAL A 5 -3.71 -4.81 2.64
C VAL A 5 -3.84 -6.32 2.44
N LYS A 6 -3.28 -6.83 1.34
CA LYS A 6 -3.30 -8.24 0.99
C LYS A 6 -1.99 -8.93 1.29
N ASN A 7 -0.89 -8.32 0.88
CA ASN A 7 0.44 -8.86 1.07
C ASN A 7 1.42 -7.76 1.47
N ILE A 8 2.41 -8.13 2.27
CA ILE A 8 3.56 -7.30 2.61
C ILE A 8 4.79 -8.12 2.24
N SER A 9 5.49 -7.69 1.20
CA SER A 9 6.73 -8.26 0.69
C SER A 9 7.89 -7.34 1.06
N TYR A 10 9.08 -7.91 1.19
CA TYR A 10 10.32 -7.16 1.39
C TYR A 10 11.13 -7.28 0.11
N LEU A 11 11.40 -6.16 -0.54
CA LEU A 11 12.15 -6.10 -1.79
C LEU A 11 13.65 -6.07 -1.46
N SER A 12 14.25 -7.23 -1.23
CA SER A 12 15.69 -7.49 -1.34
C SER A 12 16.03 -8.90 -0.84
N ASN A 13 17.11 -9.48 -1.37
CA ASN A 13 17.72 -10.70 -0.82
C ASN A 13 18.71 -10.41 0.33
N TYR A 14 18.90 -9.13 0.70
CA TYR A 14 19.80 -8.69 1.77
C TYR A 14 19.03 -8.39 3.07
N MET A 15 19.67 -8.64 4.20
CA MET A 15 19.15 -8.33 5.55
C MET A 15 19.97 -7.21 6.20
N PRO A 16 19.34 -6.10 6.65
CA PRO A 16 17.91 -5.80 6.51
C PRO A 16 17.52 -5.47 5.06
N PRO A 17 16.25 -5.70 4.67
CA PRO A 17 15.76 -5.31 3.36
C PRO A 17 15.80 -3.79 3.19
N GLU A 18 15.88 -3.32 1.94
CA GLU A 18 15.94 -1.88 1.65
C GLU A 18 14.53 -1.28 1.59
N ASP A 19 13.60 -1.99 0.96
CA ASP A 19 12.24 -1.54 0.73
C ASP A 19 11.19 -2.58 1.15
N ILE A 20 10.03 -2.06 1.53
CA ILE A 20 8.81 -2.82 1.77
C ILE A 20 7.88 -2.55 0.59
N GLU A 21 7.39 -3.61 -0.03
CA GLU A 21 6.32 -3.58 -1.00
C GLU A 21 5.02 -4.05 -0.33
N VAL A 22 3.95 -3.30 -0.53
CA VAL A 22 2.63 -3.64 0.00
C VAL A 22 1.62 -3.70 -1.12
N GLU A 23 0.98 -4.85 -1.26
CA GLU A 23 -0.16 -5.04 -2.16
C GLU A 23 -1.44 -4.61 -1.44
N LEU A 24 -2.16 -3.64 -2.02
CA LEU A 24 -3.48 -3.22 -1.56
C LEU A 24 -4.55 -3.57 -2.58
N ARG A 25 -5.69 -4.07 -2.09
CA ARG A 25 -6.95 -4.04 -2.83
C ARG A 25 -7.75 -2.82 -2.41
N ILE A 26 -8.20 -2.08 -3.41
CA ILE A 26 -8.92 -0.84 -3.20
C ILE A 26 -10.28 -0.99 -3.88
N PHE A 27 -11.31 -0.97 -3.05
CA PHE A 27 -12.69 -1.13 -3.49
C PHE A 27 -13.30 0.24 -3.77
N THR A 28 -13.86 0.40 -4.98
CA THR A 28 -14.48 1.65 -5.43
C THR A 28 -15.86 1.86 -4.83
N ASP A 29 -16.51 0.79 -4.37
CA ASP A 29 -17.83 0.80 -3.75
C ASP A 29 -17.81 0.11 -2.37
N GLU A 30 -18.81 0.43 -1.54
CA GLU A 30 -18.96 -0.15 -0.20
C GLU A 30 -19.35 -1.64 -0.22
N ASN A 31 -19.93 -2.09 -1.33
CA ASN A 31 -20.34 -3.47 -1.52
C ASN A 31 -19.18 -4.38 -1.93
N SER A 32 -17.96 -3.82 -2.04
CA SER A 32 -16.74 -4.52 -2.41
C SER A 32 -16.85 -5.27 -3.75
N ARG A 33 -17.71 -4.81 -4.66
CA ARG A 33 -17.98 -5.49 -5.94
C ARG A 33 -16.90 -5.21 -6.98
N ASN A 34 -16.42 -3.98 -7.02
CA ASN A 34 -15.37 -3.55 -7.92
C ASN A 34 -14.13 -3.16 -7.12
N PHE A 35 -12.97 -3.69 -7.53
CA PHE A 35 -11.69 -3.33 -6.94
C PHE A 35 -10.60 -3.28 -7.99
N PHE A 36 -9.55 -2.53 -7.69
CA PHE A 36 -8.27 -2.62 -8.37
C PHE A 36 -7.18 -2.94 -7.35
N THR A 37 -6.12 -3.55 -7.83
CA THR A 37 -4.91 -3.81 -7.05
C THR A 37 -3.92 -2.68 -7.27
N ALA A 38 -3.32 -2.20 -6.19
CA ALA A 38 -2.25 -1.21 -6.23
C ALA A 38 -1.07 -1.71 -5.40
N TRP A 39 0.13 -1.42 -5.90
CA TRP A 39 1.38 -1.67 -5.21
C TRP A 39 1.95 -0.35 -4.72
N VAL A 40 2.34 -0.33 -3.44
CA VAL A 40 3.04 0.79 -2.85
C VAL A 40 4.36 0.30 -2.26
N GLU A 41 5.39 1.08 -2.50
CA GLU A 41 6.74 0.80 -2.05
C GLU A 41 7.20 1.95 -1.16
N PHE A 42 7.94 1.58 -0.11
CA PHE A 42 8.61 2.54 0.75
C PHE A 42 9.78 1.93 1.51
N PRO A 43 10.75 2.76 1.94
CA PRO A 43 11.93 2.28 2.64
C PRO A 43 11.58 1.49 3.89
N TYR A 44 12.27 0.37 4.07
CA TYR A 44 12.25 -0.41 5.29
C TYR A 44 12.86 0.38 6.45
N SER A 45 12.39 0.08 7.66
CA SER A 45 12.97 0.59 8.89
C SER A 45 12.69 -0.41 10.00
N ASP A 46 13.71 -0.75 10.78
CA ASP A 46 13.61 -1.68 11.92
C ASP A 46 12.61 -1.20 12.98
N ASN A 47 12.31 0.10 12.99
CA ASN A 47 11.37 0.72 13.93
C ASN A 47 9.90 0.64 13.47
N LEU A 48 9.62 0.17 12.25
CA LEU A 48 8.25 0.09 11.75
C LEU A 48 7.54 -1.17 12.25
N SER A 49 6.48 -0.97 13.00
CA SER A 49 5.54 -2.04 13.34
C SER A 49 4.67 -2.44 12.13
N LEU A 50 4.10 -3.63 12.18
CA LEU A 50 3.12 -4.09 11.18
C LEU A 50 1.90 -3.16 11.06
N GLY A 51 1.53 -2.47 12.14
CA GLY A 51 0.45 -1.47 12.13
C GLY A 51 0.83 -0.25 11.29
N GLU A 52 2.01 0.31 11.56
CA GLU A 52 2.53 1.48 10.82
C GLU A 52 2.77 1.17 9.35
N ILE A 53 3.25 -0.03 9.01
CA ILE A 53 3.41 -0.48 7.61
C ILE A 53 2.05 -0.43 6.90
N LYS A 54 0.98 -0.92 7.53
CA LYS A 54 -0.37 -0.90 6.94
C LYS A 54 -0.92 0.51 6.79
N GLU A 55 -0.76 1.35 7.80
CA GLU A 55 -1.23 2.74 7.75
C GLU A 55 -0.52 3.52 6.67
N LYS A 56 0.82 3.47 6.66
CA LYS A 56 1.67 4.17 5.67
C LYS A 56 1.40 3.68 4.24
N ALA A 57 1.14 2.38 4.06
CA ALA A 57 0.75 1.82 2.77
C ALA A 57 -0.59 2.38 2.28
N VAL A 58 -1.58 2.47 3.16
CA VAL A 58 -2.91 3.03 2.84
C VAL A 58 -2.81 4.53 2.55
N GLU A 59 -2.01 5.29 3.29
CA GLU A 59 -1.79 6.71 3.05
C GLU A 59 -1.14 6.97 1.69
N LYS A 60 -0.04 6.29 1.38
CA LYS A 60 0.62 6.38 0.07
C LYS A 60 -0.31 5.99 -1.08
N ALA A 61 -1.14 4.96 -0.88
CA ALA A 61 -2.14 4.59 -1.88
C ALA A 61 -3.16 5.72 -2.10
N LYS A 62 -3.69 6.32 -1.02
CA LYS A 62 -4.62 7.47 -1.12
C LYS A 62 -3.98 8.66 -1.84
N GLU A 63 -2.72 8.96 -1.55
CA GLU A 63 -1.98 10.06 -2.22
C GLU A 63 -1.86 9.80 -3.73
N LYS A 64 -1.39 8.61 -4.13
CA LYS A 64 -1.32 8.22 -5.55
C LYS A 64 -2.70 8.34 -6.22
N PHE A 65 -3.76 7.90 -5.54
CA PHE A 65 -5.12 7.99 -6.06
C PHE A 65 -5.60 9.43 -6.25
N LYS A 66 -5.34 10.32 -5.29
CA LYS A 66 -5.69 11.74 -5.42
C LYS A 66 -4.98 12.38 -6.61
N THR A 67 -3.69 12.09 -6.82
CA THR A 67 -2.94 12.61 -7.96
C THR A 67 -3.55 12.17 -9.28
N VAL A 68 -3.91 10.89 -9.42
CA VAL A 68 -4.54 10.36 -10.64
C VAL A 68 -5.90 11.01 -10.90
N PHE A 69 -6.75 11.17 -9.88
CA PHE A 69 -8.07 11.80 -10.06
C PHE A 69 -7.99 13.31 -10.32
N SER A 70 -6.98 14.01 -9.81
CA SER A 70 -6.79 15.44 -10.11
C SER A 70 -6.33 15.73 -11.55
N GLN A 71 -5.88 14.71 -12.28
CA GLN A 71 -5.36 14.83 -13.64
C GLN A 71 -6.41 14.47 -14.73
N ILE A 72 -7.62 14.10 -14.33
CA ILE A 72 -8.76 13.73 -15.21
C ILE A 72 -9.81 14.83 -15.14
#